data_AF-A0A9D1MAN4-F1
#
_entry.id   AF-A0A9D1MAN4-F1
#
_cell.length_a   1.000
_cell.length_b   1.000
_cell.length_c   1.000
_cell.angle_alpha   90.00
_cell.angle_beta   90.00
_cell.angle_gamma   90.00
#
_symmetry.space_group_name_H-M   'P 1'
#
loop_
_entity.id
_entity.type
_entity.pdbx_description
1 polymer ?
#
loop_
_entity_poly.entity_id
_entity_poly.type
_entity_poly.pdbx_seq_one_letter_code
_entity_poly.pdbx_strand_id
1 'polypeptide(L)' 'MLTSYVLERLHKLQSEFGWSDYLIAKKSGLSPGTVSNVYKRNNIPNLSTLESICSAFNIKVLHC' A
#
# COMPACT_ATOMS: atom_id res chain seq x y z
N MET A 1 -16.73 -7.14 2.35
CA MET A 1 -16.49 -7.97 1.16
C MET A 1 -15.58 -7.30 0.12
N LEU A 2 -15.61 -5.97 -0.11
CA LEU A 2 -14.64 -5.27 -0.98
C LEU A 2 -13.34 -4.83 -0.28
N THR A 3 -13.38 -4.61 1.02
CA THR A 3 -12.28 -4.04 1.81
C THR A 3 -11.09 -4.99 1.99
N SER A 4 -11.31 -6.31 1.92
CA SER A 4 -10.23 -7.31 2.01
C SER A 4 -9.38 -7.36 0.74
N TYR A 5 -10.00 -7.18 -0.43
CA TYR A 5 -9.31 -7.28 -1.73
C TYR A 5 -8.17 -6.28 -1.86
N VAL A 6 -8.40 -5.01 -1.48
CA VAL A 6 -7.37 -3.96 -1.57
C VAL A 6 -6.16 -4.32 -0.70
N LEU A 7 -6.39 -4.74 0.54
CA LEU A 7 -5.30 -5.11 1.45
C LEU A 7 -4.54 -6.34 0.95
N GLU A 8 -5.24 -7.37 0.49
CA GLU A 8 -4.63 -8.57 -0.12
C GLU A 8 -3.76 -8.20 -1.32
N ARG A 9 -4.25 -7.30 -2.19
CA ARG A 9 -3.49 -6.84 -3.36
C ARG A 9 -2.25 -6.06 -2.95
N LEU A 10 -2.35 -5.16 -1.97
CA LEU A 10 -1.20 -4.41 -1.46
C LEU A 10 -0.15 -5.33 -0.84
N HIS A 11 -0.57 -6.33 -0.05
CA HIS A 11 0.32 -7.36 0.50
C HIS A 11 0.98 -8.21 -0.58
N LYS A 12 0.24 -8.57 -1.63
CA LYS A 12 0.79 -9.28 -2.79
C LYS A 12 1.88 -8.45 -3.49
N LEU A 13 1.63 -7.17 -3.76
CA LEU A 13 2.62 -6.27 -4.34
C LEU A 13 3.84 -6.11 -3.44
N GLN A 14 3.63 -5.95 -2.13
CA GLN A 14 4.73 -5.88 -1.17
C GLN A 14 5.64 -7.13 -1.24
N SER A 15 5.02 -8.31 -1.31
CA SER A 15 5.73 -9.59 -1.42
C SER A 15 6.45 -9.74 -2.76
N GLU A 16 5.78 -9.44 -3.88
CA GLU A 16 6.33 -9.54 -5.24
C GLU A 16 7.57 -8.65 -5.44
N PHE A 17 7.56 -7.44 -4.86
CA PHE A 17 8.69 -6.51 -4.93
C PHE A 17 9.73 -6.70 -3.80
N GLY A 18 9.40 -7.48 -2.77
CA GLY A 18 10.26 -7.69 -1.60
C GLY A 18 10.51 -6.41 -0.78
N TRP A 19 9.58 -5.46 -0.79
CA TRP A 19 9.79 -4.16 -0.12
C TRP A 19 9.35 -4.19 1.35
N SER A 20 10.16 -3.57 2.21
CA SER A 20 9.75 -3.30 3.59
C SER A 20 8.74 -2.15 3.65
N ASP A 21 7.93 -2.10 4.71
CA ASP A 21 7.02 -0.97 4.98
C ASP A 21 7.77 0.38 4.91
N TYR A 22 9.01 0.41 5.39
CA TYR A 22 9.86 1.60 5.35
C TYR A 22 10.19 2.03 3.92
N LEU A 23 10.54 1.09 3.04
CA LEU A 23 10.83 1.40 1.65
C LEU A 23 9.57 1.87 0.91
N ILE A 24 8.41 1.26 1.20
CA ILE A 24 7.12 1.68 0.67
C ILE A 24 6.79 3.10 1.13
N ALA A 25 6.99 3.42 2.41
CA ALA A 25 6.80 4.78 2.95
C ALA A 25 7.67 5.80 2.21
N LYS A 26 8.96 5.51 2.04
CA LYS A 26 9.90 6.38 1.32
C LYS A 26 9.48 6.58 -0.16
N LYS A 27 9.06 5.53 -0.85
CA LYS A 27 8.66 5.60 -2.28
C LYS A 27 7.29 6.23 -2.50
N SER A 28 6.36 6.05 -1.57
CA SER A 28 5.01 6.63 -1.63
C SER A 28 4.93 8.06 -1.08
N GLY A 29 6.00 8.56 -0.44
CA GLY A 29 5.98 9.85 0.24
C GLY A 29 5.10 9.88 1.50
N LEU A 30 4.69 8.70 2.01
CA LEU A 30 3.87 8.58 3.21
C LEU A 30 4.73 8.43 4.46
N SER A 31 4.15 8.77 5.62
CA SER A 31 4.81 8.52 6.89
C SER A 31 4.94 7.01 7.16
N PRO A 32 6.00 6.55 7.85
CA PRO A 32 6.12 5.15 8.26
C PRO A 32 4.93 4.65 9.09
N GLY A 33 4.32 5.53 9.90
CA GLY A 33 3.12 5.21 10.68
C GLY A 33 1.90 4.94 9.80
N THR A 34 1.72 5.75 8.74
CA THR A 34 0.64 5.56 7.76
C THR A 34 0.77 4.22 7.05
N VAL A 35 1.96 3.88 6.55
CA VAL A 35 2.19 2.60 5.87
C VAL A 35 2.07 1.42 6.84
N SER A 36 2.64 1.51 8.03
CA SER A 36 2.49 0.48 9.08
C SER A 36 1.02 0.25 9.44
N ASN A 37 0.20 1.29 9.52
CA ASN A 37 -1.23 1.14 9.76
C ASN A 37 -1.94 0.36 8.65
N VAL A 38 -1.56 0.56 7.39
CA VAL A 38 -2.12 -0.17 6.25
C VAL A 38 -1.68 -1.63 6.26
N TYR A 39 -0.36 -1.90 6.32
CA TYR A 39 0.18 -3.24 6.14
C TYR A 39 0.15 -4.10 7.41
N LYS A 40 0.52 -3.56 8.57
CA LYS A 40 0.59 -4.35 9.82
C LYS A 40 -0.73 -4.40 10.57
N ARG A 41 -1.49 -3.31 10.53
CA ARG A 41 -2.78 -3.20 11.24
C ARG A 41 -3.97 -3.41 10.33
N ASN A 42 -3.74 -3.76 9.05
CA ASN A 42 -4.79 -4.00 8.06
C ASN A 42 -5.84 -2.87 8.00
N ASN A 43 -5.41 -1.62 8.20
CA ASN A 43 -6.31 -0.49 8.04
C ASN A 43 -6.52 -0.22 6.55
N ILE A 44 -7.77 -0.08 6.17
CA ILE A 44 -8.15 0.23 4.79
C ILE A 44 -7.65 1.64 4.47
N PRO A 45 -6.78 1.83 3.47
CA PRO A 45 -6.35 3.15 3.06
C PRO A 45 -7.53 3.92 2.45
N ASN A 46 -7.57 5.24 2.66
CA ASN A 46 -8.41 6.11 1.84
C ASN A 46 -7.84 6.19 0.41
N LEU A 47 -8.61 6.79 -0.52
CA LEU A 47 -8.22 6.88 -1.93
C LEU A 47 -6.84 7.51 -2.14
N SER A 48 -6.54 8.64 -1.48
CA SER A 48 -5.25 9.33 -1.62
C SER A 48 -4.07 8.49 -1.12
N THR A 49 -4.23 7.82 0.02
CA THR A 49 -3.21 6.89 0.54
C THR A 49 -3.01 5.71 -0.41
N LEU A 50 -4.09 5.16 -0.96
CA LEU A 50 -4.02 4.08 -1.94
C LEU A 50 -3.31 4.52 -3.22
N GLU A 51 -3.64 5.70 -3.75
CA GLU A 51 -2.97 6.30 -4.92
C GLU A 51 -1.47 6.47 -4.71
N SER A 52 -1.05 6.99 -3.55
CA SER A 52 0.36 7.14 -3.22
C SER A 52 1.08 5.80 -3.13
N ILE A 53 0.46 4.78 -2.54
CA ILE A 53 1.05 3.43 -2.44
C ILE A 53 1.12 2.78 -3.82
N CYS A 54 0.05 2.78 -4.62
CA CYS A 54 0.04 2.21 -5.96
C CYS A 54 1.07 2.91 -6.88
N SER A 55 1.19 4.24 -6.77
CA SER A 55 2.20 5.02 -7.50
C SER A 55 3.63 4.63 -7.11
N ALA A 56 3.88 4.27 -5.84
CA ALA A 56 5.19 3.78 -5.40
C ALA A 56 5.61 2.49 -6.13
N PHE A 57 4.65 1.65 -6.52
CA PHE A 57 4.84 0.44 -7.32
C PHE A 57 4.76 0.69 -8.84
N ASN A 58 4.69 1.95 -9.29
CA ASN A 58 4.52 2.35 -10.68
C ASN A 58 3.22 1.82 -11.33
N ILE A 59 2.15 1.67 -10.55
CA ILE A 59 0.83 1.27 -11.06
C ILE A 59 -0.24 2.31 -10.70
N LYS A 60 -1.31 2.36 -11.51
CA LYS A 60 -2.48 3.21 -11.24
C LYS A 60 -3.44 2.48 -10.29
N VAL A 61 -4.24 3.22 -9.53
CA VAL A 61 -5.23 2.64 -8.60
C VAL A 61 -6.22 1.69 -9.27
N LEU A 62 -6.58 1.91 -10.54
CA LEU A 62 -7.44 1.00 -11.30
C LEU A 62 -6.82 -0.40 -11.52
N HIS A 63 -5.50 -0.54 -11.33
CA HIS A 63 -4.74 -1.79 -11.44
C HIS A 63 -4.15 -2.26 -10.09
N CYS A 64 -4.49 -1.54 -9.02
CA CYS A 64 -4.60 -2.03 -7.66
C CYS A 64 -6.03 -2.58 -7.45
#